data_AF-A0A7J4E425-F1
#
_entry.id   AF-A0A7J4E425-F1
#
_cell.length_a   1.000
_cell.length_b   1.000
_cell.length_c   1.000
_cell.angle_alpha   90.00
_cell.angle_beta   90.00
_cell.angle_gamma   90.00
#
_symmetry.space_group_name_H-M   'P 1'
#
loop_
_entity.id
_entity.type
_entity.pdbx_description
1 polymer ?
#
loop_
_entity_poly.entity_id
_entity_poly.type
_entity_poly.pdbx_seq_one_letter_code
_entity_poly.pdbx_strand_id
1 'polypeptide(L)'
;MTFIGPWEIALILAIVLILFGGKKLPELARSIGESVKQYKKAVEGEGEKRSEREIIVETAEKLGIDTKGKSVEELSKEITQKLGQKEGGERKEEKKAS
;
A
#
# COMPACT_ATOMS: atom_id res chain seq x y z
N MET A 1 -23.64 -34.69 -20.46
CA MET A 1 -22.88 -33.75 -19.61
C MET A 1 -23.88 -32.82 -18.95
N THR A 2 -24.07 -32.94 -17.64
CA THR A 2 -24.99 -32.11 -16.86
C THR A 2 -24.36 -30.75 -16.62
N PHE A 3 -24.73 -29.77 -17.44
CA PHE A 3 -24.49 -28.38 -17.12
C PHE A 3 -25.44 -28.01 -15.99
N ILE A 4 -24.90 -27.58 -14.85
CA ILE A 4 -25.70 -27.04 -13.76
C ILE A 4 -26.30 -25.74 -14.28
N GLY A 5 -27.58 -25.76 -14.60
CA GLY A 5 -28.30 -24.61 -15.10
C GLY A 5 -28.52 -23.56 -14.01
N PRO A 6 -28.90 -22.33 -14.39
CA PRO A 6 -29.29 -21.29 -13.43
C PRO A 6 -30.40 -21.76 -12.46
N TRP A 7 -31.26 -22.68 -12.91
CA TRP A 7 -32.36 -23.22 -12.12
C TRP A 7 -31.88 -24.14 -10.99
N GLU A 8 -30.95 -25.06 -11.26
CA GLU A 8 -30.33 -25.91 -10.24
C GLU A 8 -29.56 -25.09 -9.20
N ILE A 9 -28.85 -24.04 -9.63
CA ILE A 9 -28.16 -23.12 -8.72
C ILE A 9 -29.16 -22.41 -7.81
N ALA A 10 -30.29 -21.93 -8.35
CA ALA A 10 -31.34 -21.30 -7.57
C ALA A 10 -31.96 -22.25 -6.53
N LEU A 11 -32.17 -23.52 -6.89
CA LEU A 11 -32.68 -24.54 -5.97
C LEU A 11 -31.71 -24.80 -4.80
N ILE A 12 -30.42 -24.94 -5.10
CA ILE A 12 -29.38 -25.11 -4.08
C ILE A 12 -29.32 -23.89 -3.15
N LEU A 13 -29.34 -22.68 -3.71
CA LEU A 13 -29.39 -21.45 -2.92
C LEU A 13 -30.64 -21.38 -2.04
N ALA A 14 -31.81 -21.78 -2.55
CA ALA A 14 -33.04 -21.81 -1.76
C ALA A 14 -32.90 -22.76 -0.54
N ILE A 15 -32.34 -23.95 -0.72
CA ILE A 15 -32.09 -24.90 0.37
C ILE A 15 -31.12 -24.29 1.40
N VAL A 16 -30.01 -23.71 0.94
CA VAL A 16 -29.03 -23.06 1.81
C VAL A 16 -29.65 -21.88 2.57
N LEU A 17 -30.49 -21.08 1.93
CA LEU A 17 -31.20 -19.96 2.57
C LEU A 17 -32.23 -20.43 3.61
N ILE A 18 -32.81 -21.62 3.46
CA ILE A 18 -33.71 -22.20 4.48
C ILE A 18 -32.89 -22.71 5.68
N LEU A 19 -31.77 -23.38 5.45
CA LEU A 19 -30.92 -23.94 6.51
C LEU A 19 -30.21 -22.86 7.34
N PHE A 20 -29.65 -21.86 6.66
CA PHE A 20 -28.90 -20.79 7.31
C PHE A 20 -29.77 -19.54 7.59
N GLY A 21 -30.92 -19.41 6.94
CA GLY A 21 -31.76 -18.22 6.99
C GLY A 21 -31.26 -17.11 6.04
N GLY A 22 -32.18 -16.37 5.43
CA GLY A 22 -31.86 -15.31 4.45
C GLY A 22 -31.01 -14.15 4.98
N LYS A 23 -30.85 -14.03 6.31
CA LYS A 23 -30.02 -12.99 6.94
C LYS A 23 -28.56 -13.42 7.13
N LYS A 24 -28.27 -14.73 7.25
CA LYS A 24 -26.90 -15.22 7.54
C LYS A 24 -25.97 -15.15 6.34
N LEU A 25 -26.45 -15.43 5.13
CA LEU A 25 -25.63 -15.31 3.91
C LEU A 25 -25.08 -13.89 3.70
N PRO A 26 -25.90 -12.82 3.74
CA PRO A 26 -25.39 -11.46 3.55
C PRO A 26 -24.52 -10.99 4.73
N GLU A 27 -24.78 -11.47 5.95
CA GLU A 27 -23.94 -11.19 7.13
C GLU A 27 -22.53 -11.80 6.96
N LEU A 28 -22.46 -13.06 6.54
CA LEU A 28 -21.21 -13.75 6.24
C LEU A 28 -20.47 -13.11 5.06
N ALA A 29 -21.17 -12.79 3.97
CA ALA A 29 -20.58 -12.11 2.81
C ALA A 29 -19.99 -10.74 3.17
N ARG A 30 -20.66 -9.98 4.06
CA ARG A 30 -20.12 -8.72 4.59
C ARG A 30 -18.84 -8.96 5.39
N SER A 31 -18.84 -9.90 6.33
CA SER A 31 -17.66 -10.19 7.16
C SER A 31 -16.45 -10.63 6.33
N ILE A 32 -16.66 -11.52 5.35
CA ILE A 32 -15.62 -11.98 4.42
C ILE A 32 -15.16 -10.83 3.53
N GLY A 33 -16.08 -10.00 3.03
CA GLY A 33 -15.76 -8.84 2.21
C GLY A 33 -14.89 -7.82 2.95
N GLU A 34 -15.15 -7.59 4.24
CA GLU A 34 -14.31 -6.74 5.08
C GLU A 34 -12.91 -7.36 5.30
N SER A 35 -12.83 -8.66 5.59
CA SER A 35 -11.55 -9.36 5.72
C SER A 35 -10.74 -9.34 4.42
N VAL A 36 -11.37 -9.59 3.27
CA VAL A 36 -10.72 -9.53 1.94
C VAL A 36 -10.28 -8.10 1.63
N LYS A 37 -11.09 -7.09 1.97
CA LYS A 37 -10.73 -5.68 1.78
C LYS A 37 -9.53 -5.28 2.62
N GLN A 38 -9.47 -5.73 3.88
CA GLN A 38 -8.32 -5.49 4.76
C GLN A 38 -7.08 -6.26 4.30
N TYR A 39 -7.25 -7.52 3.90
CA TYR A 39 -6.19 -8.34 3.32
C TYR A 39 -5.63 -7.69 2.05
N LYS A 40 -6.50 -7.25 1.14
CA LYS A 40 -6.13 -6.54 -0.08
C LYS A 40 -5.36 -5.25 0.23
N LYS A 41 -5.79 -4.45 1.21
CA LYS A 41 -5.05 -3.26 1.68
C LYS A 41 -3.67 -3.60 2.26
N ALA A 42 -3.56 -4.69 3.01
CA ALA A 42 -2.30 -5.13 3.61
C ALA A 42 -1.32 -5.67 2.55
N VAL A 43 -1.84 -6.39 1.56
CA VAL A 43 -1.06 -7.02 0.48
C VAL A 43 -0.69 -6.03 -0.63
N GLU A 44 -1.60 -5.12 -0.99
CA GLU A 44 -1.30 -4.01 -1.92
C GLU A 44 -0.47 -2.90 -1.24
N GLY A 45 -0.18 -3.06 0.06
CA GLY A 45 0.65 -2.16 0.83
C GLY A 45 -0.09 -0.91 1.28
N GLU A 46 0.26 -0.46 2.47
CA GLU A 46 -0.06 0.86 3.01
C GLU A 46 0.64 1.98 2.20
N GLY A 47 0.32 2.09 0.90
CA GLY A 47 0.94 3.04 -0.03
C GLY A 47 0.14 4.30 -0.33
N GLU A 48 -1.05 4.50 0.28
CA GLU A 48 -1.87 5.66 -0.09
C GLU A 48 -2.67 6.25 1.08
N LYS A 49 -1.96 6.70 2.13
CA LYS A 49 -2.44 7.83 2.94
C LYS A 49 -1.43 8.52 3.86
N ARG A 50 -0.15 8.21 3.77
CA ARG A 50 0.86 9.24 4.00
C ARG A 50 1.01 9.95 2.68
N SER A 51 0.57 11.21 2.60
CA SER A 51 0.78 12.00 1.38
C SER A 51 2.25 11.88 0.99
N GLU A 52 2.57 11.67 -0.28
CA GLU A 52 3.96 11.66 -0.77
C GLU A 52 4.74 12.88 -0.25
N ARG A 53 4.02 14.01 -0.13
CA ARG A 53 4.48 15.24 0.53
C ARG A 53 4.90 15.04 1.99
N GLU A 54 4.17 14.26 2.79
CA GLU A 54 4.44 14.03 4.21
C GLU A 54 5.70 13.17 4.42
N ILE A 55 5.94 12.17 3.55
CA ILE A 55 7.18 11.38 3.55
C ILE A 55 8.39 12.26 3.17
N ILE A 56 8.21 13.12 2.17
CA ILE A 56 9.27 14.02 1.68
C ILE A 56 9.57 15.13 2.70
N VAL A 57 8.55 15.69 3.35
CA VAL A 57 8.70 16.69 4.42
C VAL A 57 9.38 16.07 5.64
N GLU A 58 8.98 14.88 6.10
CA GLU A 58 9.64 14.20 7.22
C GLU A 58 11.12 13.90 6.93
N THR A 59 11.43 13.49 5.69
CA THR A 59 12.82 13.22 5.27
C THR A 59 13.65 14.51 5.21
N ALA A 60 13.07 15.61 4.69
CA ALA A 60 13.71 16.92 4.66
C ALA A 60 14.00 17.46 6.07
N GLU A 61 13.05 17.34 7.00
CA GLU A 61 13.21 17.76 8.40
C GLU A 61 14.31 16.96 9.11
N LYS A 62 14.36 15.64 8.93
CA LYS A 62 15.43 14.78 9.49
C LYS A 62 16.82 15.13 8.94
N LEU A 63 16.89 15.68 7.73
CA LEU A 63 18.13 16.14 7.09
C LEU A 63 18.43 17.62 7.35
N GLY A 64 17.65 18.28 8.22
CA GLY A 64 17.81 19.69 8.57
C GLY A 64 17.58 20.65 7.39
N ILE A 65 16.72 20.27 6.45
CA ILE A 65 16.31 21.09 5.30
C ILE A 65 15.05 21.86 5.70
N ASP A 66 15.07 23.19 5.54
CA ASP A 66 13.91 24.03 5.83
C ASP A 66 12.80 23.75 4.81
N THR A 67 11.65 23.26 5.31
CA THR A 67 10.51 22.82 4.51
C THR A 67 9.50 23.95 4.24
N LYS A 68 9.68 25.14 4.82
CA LYS A 68 8.73 26.25 4.67
C LYS A 68 8.92 26.94 3.32
N GLY A 69 7.90 26.80 2.47
CA GLY A 69 7.81 27.52 1.19
C GLY A 69 8.45 26.84 -0.01
N LYS A 70 9.00 25.63 0.14
CA LYS A 70 9.58 24.84 -0.96
C LYS A 70 8.58 23.82 -1.52
N SER A 71 8.59 23.63 -2.85
CA SER A 71 7.78 22.60 -3.51
C SER A 71 8.33 21.19 -3.28
N VAL A 72 7.50 20.17 -3.51
CA VAL A 72 7.87 18.75 -3.33
C VAL A 72 9.03 18.36 -4.24
N GLU A 73 9.08 18.88 -5.47
CA GLU A 73 10.19 18.68 -6.41
C GLU A 73 11.49 19.36 -5.97
N GLU A 74 11.45 20.55 -5.37
CA GLU A 74 12.66 21.23 -4.87
C GLU A 74 13.28 20.48 -3.69
N LEU A 75 12.44 20.06 -2.74
CA LEU A 75 12.88 19.24 -1.61
C LEU A 75 13.50 17.92 -2.10
N SER A 76 12.89 17.28 -3.11
CA SER A 76 13.40 16.02 -3.69
C SER A 76 14.77 16.20 -4.36
N LYS A 77 14.98 17.31 -5.09
CA LYS A 77 16.29 17.64 -5.69
C LYS A 77 17.35 17.94 -4.63
N GLU A 78 17.00 18.69 -3.59
CA GLU A 78 17.92 19.10 -2.53
C GLU A 78 18.34 17.93 -1.63
N ILE A 79 17.41 17.02 -1.32
CA ILE A 79 17.67 15.76 -0.62
C ILE A 79 18.63 14.88 -1.44
N THR A 80 18.36 14.70 -2.73
CA THR A 80 19.21 13.90 -3.63
C THR A 80 20.61 14.52 -3.77
N GLN A 81 20.71 15.85 -3.84
CA GLN A 81 21.97 16.58 -3.96
C GLN A 81 22.81 16.53 -2.66
N LYS A 82 22.17 16.59 -1.49
CA LYS A 82 22.85 16.38 -0.19
C LYS A 82 23.28 14.94 0.03
N LEU A 83 22.50 13.95 -0.41
CA LEU A 83 22.85 12.53 -0.32
C LEU A 83 23.98 12.17 -1.29
N GLY A 84 23.96 12.69 -2.52
CA GLY A 84 25.01 12.48 -3.52
C GLY A 84 26.38 13.05 -3.17
N GLN A 85 26.47 14.03 -2.26
CA GLN A 85 27.75 14.53 -1.76
C GLN A 85 28.39 13.64 -0.68
N LYS A 86 27.64 12.71 -0.07
CA LYS A 86 28.16 11.87 1.01
C LYS A 86 28.86 10.60 0.54
N GLU A 87 28.60 10.14 -0.69
CA GLU A 87 29.23 8.92 -1.26
C GLU A 87 30.51 9.19 -2.08
N GLY A 88 30.80 10.44 -2.44
CA GLY A 88 31.98 10.77 -3.26
C GLY A 88 33.30 10.93 -2.51
N GLY A 89 33.27 10.94 -1.17
CA GLY A 89 34.42 11.30 -0.32
C GLY A 89 35.35 10.15 0.05
N GLU A 90 34.86 8.91 0.14
CA GLU A 90 35.63 7.84 0.80
C GLU A 90 36.44 6.95 -0.17
N ARG A 91 36.29 7.10 -1.48
CA ARG A 91 37.03 6.27 -2.48
C ARG A 91 38.40 6.79 -2.90
N LYS A 92 38.84 7.96 -2.42
CA LYS A 92 40.14 8.54 -2.86
C LYS A 92 41.33 8.25 -1.95
N GLU A 93 41.16 7.68 -0.76
CA GLU A 93 42.31 7.33 0.10
C GLU A 93 42.88 5.93 -0.14
N GLU A 94 42.10 4.97 -0.63
CA GLU A 94 42.59 3.59 -0.79
C GLU A 94 43.55 3.39 -1.98
N LYS A 95 43.59 4.33 -2.94
CA LYS A 95 44.47 4.23 -4.13
C LYS A 95 45.81 4.96 -4.03
N LYS A 96 46.14 5.53 -2.87
CA LYS A 96 47.46 6.16 -2.64
C LYS A 96 48.40 5.34 -1.76
N ALA A 97 47.95 4.17 -1.28
CA ALA A 97 48.71 3.29 -0.40
C ALA A 97 49.08 1.94 -1.05
N SER A 98 48.91 1.77 -2.37
CA SER A 98 49.40 0.62 -3.13
C SER A 98 50.40 1.04 -4.21
#